data_AF-A0A963M1T5-F1
#
_entry.id   AF-A0A963M1T5-F1
#
_cell.length_a   1.000
_cell.length_b   1.000
_cell.length_c   1.000
_cell.angle_alpha   90.00
_cell.angle_beta   90.00
_cell.angle_gamma   90.00
#
_symmetry.space_group_name_H-M   'P 1'
#
loop_
_entity.id
_entity.type
_entity.pdbx_description
1 polymer ?
#
loop_
_entity_poly.entity_id
_entity_poly.type
_entity_poly.pdbx_seq_one_letter_code
_entity_poly.pdbx_strand_id
1 'polypeptide(L)'
;RTLSLFARMDAGPLASYLSGLVIGEELRAQDVQAAARVTVIGSPSLTARYALAFDRLGIPTHRMGAEASWAGLHALSHHLPHRTPSP
;
A
#
# COMPACT_ATOMS: atom_id res chain seq x y z
N ARG A 1 12.24 -0.13 19.62
CA ARG A 1 11.90 0.26 21.01
C ARG A 1 12.94 1.22 21.62
N THR A 2 14.22 1.17 21.21
CA THR A 2 15.31 2.01 21.73
C THR A 2 15.25 3.49 21.29
N LEU A 3 14.77 3.80 20.07
CA LEU A 3 14.77 5.18 19.56
C LEU A 3 13.70 6.09 20.18
N SER A 4 12.57 5.54 20.62
CA SER A 4 11.57 6.28 21.43
C SER A 4 12.04 6.48 22.87
N LEU A 5 12.95 5.63 23.35
CA LEU A 5 13.50 5.69 24.72
C LEU A 5 14.62 6.73 24.87
N PHE A 6 15.19 7.25 23.78
CA PHE A 6 16.27 8.26 23.84
C PHE A 6 15.81 9.72 23.74
N ALA A 7 14.51 10.03 23.80
CA ALA A 7 14.00 11.41 23.84
C ALA A 7 14.57 12.36 22.75
N ARG A 8 14.91 11.83 21.57
CA ARG A 8 15.54 12.59 20.47
C ARG A 8 14.57 13.01 19.35
N MET A 9 13.29 12.66 19.45
CA MET A 9 12.27 12.99 18.44
C MET A 9 10.89 13.15 19.09
N ASP A 10 10.15 14.18 18.64
CA ASP A 10 8.75 14.36 18.99
C ASP A 10 7.87 13.20 18.49
N ALA A 11 6.69 13.03 19.12
CA ALA A 11 5.79 11.90 18.86
C ALA A 11 5.34 11.79 17.37
N GLY A 12 5.15 12.92 16.68
CA GLY A 12 4.81 12.95 15.26
C GLY A 12 5.92 12.37 14.36
N PRO A 13 7.15 12.91 14.42
CA PRO A 13 8.32 12.34 13.74
C PRO A 13 8.58 10.86 14.07
N LEU A 14 8.35 10.44 15.32
CA LEU A 14 8.51 9.05 15.73
C LEU A 14 7.54 8.11 15.00
N ALA A 15 6.28 8.47 14.86
CA ALA A 15 5.29 7.64 14.15
C ALA A 15 5.65 7.48 12.67
N SER A 16 6.07 8.57 12.01
CA SER A 16 6.56 8.53 10.63
C SER A 16 7.83 7.67 10.49
N TYR A 17 8.76 7.79 11.42
CA TYR A 17 9.99 7.00 11.44
C TYR A 17 9.72 5.50 11.59
N LEU A 18 8.87 5.11 12.54
CA LEU A 18 8.47 3.71 12.73
C LEU A 18 7.75 3.15 11.51
N SER A 19 6.86 3.94 10.89
CA SER A 19 6.22 3.55 9.64
C SER A 19 7.24 3.30 8.53
N GLY A 20 8.26 4.14 8.41
CA GLY A 20 9.33 3.96 7.43
C GLY A 20 10.14 2.68 7.66
N LEU A 21 10.46 2.37 8.91
CA LEU A 21 11.18 1.12 9.26
C LEU A 21 10.38 -0.12 8.91
N VAL A 22 9.09 -0.16 9.28
CA VAL A 22 8.24 -1.33 9.02
C VAL A 22 8.03 -1.54 7.52
N ILE A 23 7.75 -0.47 6.77
CA ILE A 23 7.59 -0.55 5.32
C ILE A 23 8.88 -1.04 4.66
N GLY A 24 10.04 -0.49 5.04
CA GLY A 24 11.33 -0.90 4.48
C GLY A 24 11.62 -2.38 4.72
N GLU A 25 11.33 -2.87 5.94
CA GLU A 25 11.52 -4.29 6.29
C GLU A 25 10.59 -5.22 5.51
N GLU A 26 9.34 -4.82 5.31
CA GLU A 26 8.39 -5.58 4.48
C GLU A 26 8.91 -5.71 3.04
N LEU A 27 9.33 -4.61 2.41
CA LEU A 27 9.84 -4.63 1.04
C LEU A 27 11.11 -5.48 0.90
N ARG A 28 11.99 -5.44 1.91
CA ARG A 28 13.20 -6.28 1.97
C ARG A 28 12.84 -7.77 2.04
N ALA A 29 11.79 -8.13 2.76
CA ALA A 29 11.36 -9.52 2.94
C ALA A 29 10.62 -10.11 1.72
N GLN A 30 9.95 -9.27 0.92
CA GLN A 30 9.11 -9.71 -0.21
C GLN A 30 9.83 -9.87 -1.55
N ASP A 31 11.16 -9.65 -1.61
CA ASP A 31 11.96 -9.68 -2.86
C ASP A 31 11.35 -8.89 -4.02
N VAL A 32 10.96 -7.64 -3.74
CA VAL A 32 10.28 -6.77 -4.71
C VAL A 32 11.16 -6.28 -5.86
N GLN A 33 12.47 -6.56 -5.83
CA GLN A 33 13.44 -6.06 -6.81
C GLN A 33 13.25 -6.67 -8.20
N ALA A 34 12.64 -7.85 -8.29
CA ALA A 34 12.31 -8.47 -9.57
C ALA A 34 11.10 -7.81 -10.28
N ALA A 35 10.35 -6.93 -9.60
CA ALA A 35 9.16 -6.30 -10.16
C ALA A 35 9.52 -5.10 -11.06
N ALA A 36 9.07 -5.13 -12.32
CA ALA A 36 9.24 -4.00 -13.25
C ALA A 36 8.38 -2.76 -12.89
N ARG A 37 7.27 -2.97 -12.17
CA ARG A 37 6.35 -1.93 -11.67
C ARG A 37 5.45 -2.53 -10.59
N VAL A 38 5.10 -1.74 -9.58
CA VAL A 38 4.20 -2.15 -8.49
C VAL A 38 2.94 -1.29 -8.46
N THR A 39 1.78 -1.93 -8.29
CA THR A 39 0.52 -1.22 -8.01
C THR A 39 0.25 -1.25 -6.51
N VAL A 40 0.13 -0.08 -5.88
CA VAL A 40 -0.14 0.06 -4.45
C VAL A 40 -1.58 0.50 -4.26
N ILE A 41 -2.36 -0.32 -3.55
CA ILE A 41 -3.79 -0.12 -3.32
C ILE A 41 -4.02 0.13 -1.82
N GLY A 42 -4.74 1.19 -1.48
CA GLY A 42 -5.09 1.48 -0.08
C GLY A 42 -5.40 2.95 0.16
N SER A 43 -5.33 3.37 1.43
CA SER A 43 -5.59 4.77 1.79
C SER A 43 -4.55 5.72 1.18
N PRO A 44 -4.90 6.99 0.91
CA PRO A 44 -3.97 7.94 0.30
C PRO A 44 -2.67 8.15 1.09
N SER A 45 -2.75 8.17 2.42
CA SER A 45 -1.58 8.39 3.28
C SER A 45 -0.66 7.16 3.35
N LEU A 46 -1.21 5.95 3.21
CA LEU A 46 -0.43 4.71 3.21
C LEU A 46 0.22 4.48 1.85
N THR A 47 -0.55 4.61 0.77
CA THR A 47 -0.04 4.46 -0.62
C THR A 47 1.07 5.46 -0.93
N ALA A 48 1.06 6.65 -0.30
CA ALA A 48 2.15 7.62 -0.42
C ALA A 48 3.46 7.15 0.22
N ARG A 49 3.39 6.50 1.39
CA ARG A 49 4.59 6.01 2.08
C ARG A 49 5.23 4.85 1.34
N TYR A 50 4.43 3.93 0.79
CA TYR A 50 4.96 2.86 -0.06
C TYR A 50 5.54 3.40 -1.37
N ALA A 51 4.89 4.38 -2.01
CA ALA A 51 5.43 5.00 -3.22
C ALA A 51 6.82 5.62 -2.96
N LEU A 52 7.00 6.33 -1.83
CA LEU A 52 8.30 6.86 -1.41
C LEU A 52 9.35 5.77 -1.09
N ALA A 53 8.92 4.59 -0.66
CA ALA A 53 9.82 3.47 -0.38
C ALA A 53 10.26 2.78 -1.68
N PHE A 54 9.33 2.55 -2.62
CA PHE A 54 9.63 2.00 -3.94
C PHE A 54 10.46 2.95 -4.81
N ASP A 55 10.23 4.26 -4.72
CA ASP A 55 11.04 5.27 -5.41
C ASP A 55 12.52 5.19 -5.01
N ARG A 56 12.81 4.95 -3.72
CA ARG A 56 14.18 4.70 -3.24
C ARG A 56 14.81 3.42 -3.79
N LEU A 57 13.99 2.48 -4.24
CA LEU A 57 14.42 1.23 -4.87
C LEU A 57 14.46 1.36 -6.40
N GLY A 58 14.12 2.52 -6.97
CA GLY A 58 14.03 2.71 -8.42
C GLY A 58 12.87 1.97 -9.08
N ILE A 59 11.88 1.51 -8.30
CA ILE A 59 10.75 0.73 -8.79
C ILE A 59 9.57 1.67 -9.06
N PRO A 60 9.07 1.76 -10.31
CA PRO A 60 7.91 2.58 -10.63
C PRO A 60 6.68 2.11 -9.88
N THR A 61 5.91 3.06 -9.35
CA THR A 61 4.65 2.76 -8.66
C THR A 61 3.44 3.37 -9.35
N HIS A 62 2.34 2.63 -9.31
CA HIS A 62 1.01 3.13 -9.64
C HIS A 62 0.13 3.04 -8.41
N ARG A 63 -0.55 4.13 -8.08
CA ARG A 63 -1.34 4.21 -6.85
C ARG A 63 -2.82 4.17 -7.20
N MET A 64 -3.57 3.35 -6.47
CA MET A 64 -5.01 3.26 -6.61
C MET A 64 -5.68 3.36 -5.24
N GLY A 65 -6.82 4.04 -5.19
CA GLY A 65 -7.65 4.16 -4.01
C GLY A 65 -8.80 3.17 -4.03
N ALA A 66 -9.96 3.60 -3.53
CA ALA A 66 -11.18 2.80 -3.48
C ALA A 66 -11.72 2.41 -4.87
N GLU A 67 -11.26 3.10 -5.92
CA GLU A 67 -11.63 2.82 -7.31
C GLU A 67 -11.23 1.39 -7.72
N ALA A 68 -10.14 0.86 -7.15
CA ALA A 68 -9.71 -0.52 -7.38
C ALA A 68 -10.78 -1.53 -6.89
N SER A 69 -11.38 -1.29 -5.72
CA SER A 69 -12.43 -2.14 -5.17
C SER A 69 -13.70 -2.09 -6.02
N TRP A 70 -14.09 -0.89 -6.48
CA TRP A 70 -15.25 -0.72 -7.35
C TRP A 70 -15.05 -1.37 -8.72
N ALA A 71 -13.87 -1.20 -9.33
CA ALA A 71 -13.53 -1.87 -10.58
C ALA A 71 -13.62 -3.39 -10.43
N GLY A 72 -13.15 -3.95 -9.31
CA GLY A 72 -13.26 -5.37 -9.00
C GLY A 72 -14.72 -5.84 -8.86
N LEU A 73 -15.54 -5.13 -8.08
CA LEU A 73 -16.96 -5.46 -7.91
C LEU A 73 -17.73 -5.38 -9.23
N HIS A 74 -17.45 -4.34 -10.03
CA HIS A 74 -18.03 -4.18 -11.36
C HIS A 74 -17.61 -5.33 -12.28
N ALA A 75 -16.34 -5.72 -12.31
CA ALA A 75 -15.90 -6.88 -13.09
C ALA A 75 -16.63 -8.16 -12.66
N LEU A 76 -16.75 -8.40 -11.35
CA LEU A 76 -17.48 -9.56 -10.81
C LEU A 76 -18.95 -9.55 -11.21
N SER A 77 -19.62 -8.39 -11.22
CA SER A 77 -21.04 -8.32 -11.62
C SER A 77 -21.29 -8.72 -13.06
N HIS A 78 -20.30 -8.55 -13.94
CA HIS A 78 -20.39 -9.00 -15.35
C HIS A 78 -20.19 -10.51 -15.50
N HIS A 79 -19.64 -11.18 -14.48
CA HIS A 79 -19.43 -12.62 -14.44
C HIS A 79 -20.45 -13.36 -13.57
N LEU A 80 -21.32 -12.64 -12.86
CA LEU A 80 -22.42 -13.23 -12.12
C LEU A 80 -23.59 -13.50 -13.08
N PRO A 81 -24.14 -14.73 -13.13
CA PRO A 81 -25.32 -15.00 -13.92
C PRO A 81 -26.48 -14.12 -13.43
N HIS A 82 -27.20 -13.51 -14.36
CA HIS A 82 -28.40 -12.74 -14.02
C HIS A 82 -29.38 -13.66 -13.28
N ARG A 83 -29.57 -13.43 -11.98
CA ARG A 83 -30.68 -14.02 -11.25
C ARG A 83 -31.95 -13.41 -11.85
N THR A 84 -32.65 -14.18 -12.66
CA THR A 84 -34.03 -13.86 -13.03
C THR A 84 -34.83 -13.72 -11.74
N PRO A 85 -35.51 -12.58 -11.50
CA PRO A 85 -36.36 -12.44 -10.33
C PRO A 85 -37.46 -13.52 -10.38
N SER A 86 -37.64 -14.24 -9.27
CA SER A 86 -38.75 -15.18 -9.09
C SER A 86 -40.07 -14.39 -9.05
N PRO A 87 -41.16 -14.91 -9.65
CA PRO A 87 -42.45 -14.23 -9.71
C PRO A 87 -43.08 -13.98 -8.33
#